data_AF-A0A2S9G0E4-F1
#
_entry.id   AF-A0A2S9G0E4-F1
#
_cell.length_a   1.000
_cell.length_b   1.000
_cell.length_c   1.000
_cell.angle_alpha   90.00
_cell.angle_beta   90.00
_cell.angle_gamma   90.00
#
_symmetry.space_group_name_H-M   'P 1'
#
loop_
_entity.id
_entity.type
_entity.pdbx_description
1 polymer ?
#
loop_
_entity_poly.entity_id
_entity_poly.type
_entity_poly.pdbx_seq_one_letter_code
_entity_poly.pdbx_strand_id
1 'polypeptide(L)' 'AVWFVSSDDEVRTDRLIARHVAFGKSPHAARSWVADIDGPNAGLVSRTMSGADRVVVNGARGWAISA' A
#
# COMPACT_ATOMS: atom_id res chain seq x y z
N ALA A 1 -9.74 -20.30 0.03
CA ALA A 1 -8.70 -19.56 -0.70
C ALA A 1 -8.37 -18.29 0.07
N VAL A 2 -7.11 -18.07 0.41
CA VAL A 2 -6.52 -16.89 1.06
C VAL A 2 -5.97 -15.98 -0.03
N TRP A 3 -6.30 -14.69 0.04
CA TRP A 3 -5.95 -13.71 -0.99
C TRP A 3 -5.09 -12.60 -0.39
N PHE A 4 -4.04 -12.22 -1.12
CA PHE A 4 -3.21 -11.08 -0.78
C PHE A 4 -3.42 -9.96 -1.81
N VAL A 5 -3.62 -8.73 -1.34
CA VAL A 5 -3.70 -7.55 -2.21
C VAL A 5 -2.41 -6.75 -2.06
N SER A 6 -1.66 -6.67 -3.15
CA SER A 6 -0.44 -5.88 -3.28
C SER A 6 -0.67 -4.63 -4.12
N SER A 7 0.24 -3.66 -4.00
CA SER A 7 0.28 -2.46 -4.83
C SER A 7 1.72 -2.07 -5.10
N ASP A 8 1.96 -1.39 -6.22
CA ASP A 8 3.25 -0.73 -6.44
C ASP A 8 3.51 0.27 -5.29
N ASP A 9 4.73 0.28 -4.76
CA ASP A 9 5.06 1.03 -3.54
C ASP A 9 4.98 2.54 -3.71
N GLU A 10 5.41 3.06 -4.87
CA GLU A 10 5.30 4.49 -5.20
C GLU A 10 3.82 4.90 -5.32
N VAL A 11 3.03 4.12 -6.06
CA VAL A 11 1.59 4.36 -6.23
C VAL A 11 0.87 4.33 -4.88
N ARG A 12 1.20 3.36 -4.02
CA ARG A 12 0.66 3.25 -2.66
C ARG A 12 1.03 4.49 -1.83
N THR A 13 2.29 4.88 -1.84
CA THR A 13 2.82 6.01 -1.08
C THR A 13 2.13 7.32 -1.48
N ASP A 14 2.06 7.62 -2.78
CA ASP A 14 1.43 8.84 -3.29
C ASP A 14 -0.05 8.91 -2.93
N ARG A 15 -0.78 7.80 -3.07
CA ARG A 15 -2.20 7.73 -2.71
C ARG A 15 -2.43 7.88 -1.22
N LEU A 16 -1.58 7.30 -0.38
CA LEU A 16 -1.68 7.43 1.07
C LEU A 16 -1.42 8.87 1.51
N ILE A 17 -0.40 9.53 0.96
CA ILE A 17 -0.13 10.95 1.22
C ILE A 17 -1.34 11.80 0.80
N ALA A 18 -1.81 11.64 -0.44
CA ALA A 18 -2.96 12.37 -0.95
C ALA A 18 -4.21 12.17 -0.08
N ARG A 19 -4.47 10.93 0.35
CA ARG A 19 -5.55 10.59 1.28
C ARG A 19 -5.41 11.33 2.60
N HIS A 20 -4.25 11.26 3.24
CA HIS A 20 -4.03 11.94 4.53
C HIS A 20 -4.20 13.44 4.43
N VAL A 21 -3.77 14.06 3.32
CA VAL A 21 -3.99 15.48 3.06
C VAL A 21 -5.48 15.78 2.86
N ALA A 22 -6.19 15.00 2.06
CA ALA A 22 -7.62 15.15 1.84
C ALA A 22 -8.43 15.06 3.15
N PHE A 23 -7.95 14.29 4.13
CA PHE A 23 -8.57 14.16 5.46
C PHE A 23 -7.90 15.02 6.54
N GLY A 24 -7.12 16.04 6.16
CA GLY A 24 -6.75 17.15 7.05
C GLY A 24 -5.33 17.16 7.60
N LYS A 25 -4.45 16.22 7.25
CA LYS A 25 -3.01 16.36 7.57
C LYS A 25 -2.36 17.40 6.65
N SER A 26 -1.38 18.13 7.17
CA SER A 26 -0.50 18.92 6.30
C SER A 26 0.31 17.99 5.38
N PRO A 27 0.76 18.44 4.19
CA PRO A 27 1.56 17.60 3.30
C PRO A 27 2.83 17.03 3.95
N HIS A 28 3.47 17.79 4.83
CA HIS A 28 4.63 17.31 5.57
C HIS A 28 4.25 16.22 6.58
N ALA A 29 3.21 16.45 7.40
CA ALA A 29 2.74 15.46 8.37
C ALA A 29 2.23 14.18 7.69
N ALA A 30 1.60 14.29 6.52
CA ALA A 30 1.18 13.15 5.71
C ALA A 30 2.37 12.31 5.23
N ARG A 31 3.43 12.96 4.74
CA ARG A 31 4.67 12.26 4.33
C ARG A 31 5.34 11.55 5.50
N SER A 32 5.51 12.23 6.64
CA SER A 32 6.08 11.61 7.85
C SER A 32 5.24 10.43 8.31
N TRP A 33 3.91 10.58 8.33
CA TRP A 33 3.02 9.49 8.70
C TRP A 33 3.17 8.28 7.78
N VAL A 34 3.24 8.50 6.47
CA VAL A 34 3.42 7.40 5.51
C VAL A 34 4.79 6.73 5.68
N ALA A 35 5.85 7.50 5.92
CA ALA A 35 7.19 6.95 6.12
C ALA A 35 7.35 6.19 7.45
N ASP A 36 6.79 6.72 8.53
CA ASP A 36 7.06 6.25 9.89
C ASP A 36 6.03 5.22 10.37
N ILE A 37 4.80 5.25 9.83
CA ILE A 37 3.69 4.40 10.26
C ILE A 37 3.24 3.48 9.13
N ASP A 38 2.76 4.04 8.02
CA ASP A 38 2.12 3.21 6.97
C ASP A 38 3.16 2.32 6.25
N GLY A 39 4.39 2.81 6.05
CA GLY A 39 5.49 2.09 5.42
C GLY A 39 5.94 0.85 6.21
N PRO A 40 6.34 0.98 7.48
CA PRO A 40 6.69 -0.16 8.32
C PRO A 40 5.56 -1.18 8.41
N ASN A 41 4.31 -0.72 8.57
CA ASN A 41 3.14 -1.59 8.59
C ASN A 41 2.96 -2.34 7.26
N ALA A 42 3.14 -1.68 6.11
CA ALA A 42 3.12 -2.33 4.81
C ALA A 42 4.23 -3.39 4.69
N GLY A 43 5.41 -3.13 5.27
CA GLY A 43 6.49 -4.11 5.38
C GLY A 43 6.12 -5.33 6.24
N LEU A 44 5.41 -5.12 7.36
CA LEU A 44 4.88 -6.23 8.18
C LEU A 44 3.89 -7.09 7.39
N VAL A 45 2.95 -6.44 6.69
CA VAL A 45 1.91 -7.11 5.88
C VAL A 45 2.54 -7.85 4.70
N SER A 46 3.51 -7.27 3.99
CA SER A 46 4.11 -7.88 2.80
C SER A 46 4.78 -9.22 3.09
N ARG A 47 5.29 -9.43 4.32
CA ARG A 47 5.87 -10.73 4.72
C ARG A 47 4.86 -11.86 4.80
N THR A 48 3.56 -11.58 4.86
CA THR A 48 2.51 -12.61 4.89
C THR A 48 2.09 -13.08 3.49
N MET A 49 2.57 -12.42 2.42
CA MET A 49 2.21 -12.72 1.03
C MET A 49 2.49 -14.17 0.64
N SER A 50 3.55 -14.79 1.17
CA SER A 50 3.92 -16.19 0.86
C SER A 50 2.88 -17.22 1.31
N GLY A 51 1.97 -16.87 2.22
CA GLY A 51 0.88 -17.73 2.66
C GLY A 51 -0.40 -17.60 1.84
N ALA A 52 -0.43 -16.77 0.80
CA ALA A 52 -1.62 -16.55 0.00
C ALA A 52 -1.77 -17.58 -1.13
N ASP A 53 -3.01 -18.04 -1.34
CA ASP A 53 -3.34 -18.88 -2.50
C ASP A 53 -3.33 -18.06 -3.79
N ARG A 54 -3.65 -16.75 -3.71
CA ARG A 54 -3.72 -15.83 -4.86
C ARG A 54 -3.23 -14.45 -4.48
N VAL A 55 -2.56 -13.77 -5.41
CA VAL A 55 -2.13 -12.38 -5.25
C VAL A 55 -2.81 -11.49 -6.28
N VAL A 56 -3.47 -10.44 -5.81
CA VAL A 56 -4.01 -9.37 -6.66
C VAL A 56 -3.07 -8.17 -6.57
N VAL A 57 -2.62 -7.66 -7.70
CA VAL A 57 -1.73 -6.50 -7.77
C VAL A 57 -2.51 -5.31 -8.31
N ASN A 58 -2.51 -4.22 -7.55
CA ASN A 58 -2.96 -2.91 -8.02
C ASN A 58 -1.76 -2.08 -8.46
N GLY A 59 -1.53 -2.00 -9.77
CA GLY A 59 -0.42 -1.23 -10.34
C GLY A 59 -0.88 0.00 -11.10
N ALA A 60 0.09 0.71 -11.68
CA ALA A 60 -0.17 1.88 -12.53
C ALA A 60 -1.12 1.59 -13.72
N ARG A 61 -1.18 0.34 -14.19
CA ARG A 61 -2.06 -0.12 -15.27
C ARG A 61 -3.40 -0.71 -14.80
N GLY A 62 -3.73 -0.58 -13.52
CA GLY A 62 -4.95 -1.11 -12.92
C GLY A 62 -4.74 -2.43 -12.18
N TRP A 63 -5.80 -3.24 -12.10
CA TRP A 63 -5.84 -4.47 -11.33
C TRP A 63 -5.41 -5.67 -12.16
N ALA A 64 -4.54 -6.50 -11.62
CA ALA A 64 -4.15 -7.78 -12.18
C ALA A 64 -4.22 -8.88 -11.11
N ILE A 65 -4.56 -10.10 -11.52
CA ILE A 65 -4.41 -11.29 -10.68
C ILE A 65 -3.11 -11.95 -11.10
N SER A 66 -2.14 -12.05 -10.18
CA SER A 66 -0.98 -12.91 -10.36
C SER A 66 -1.41 -14.37 -10.23
N ALA A 67 -0.84 -15.22 -11.08
CA ALA A 67 -1.00 -16.67 -10.97
C ALA A 67 -0.51 -17.18 -9.61
#